data_AF-A0A3D3QKF7-F1
#
_entry.id   AF-A0A3D3QKF7-F1
#
_cell.length_a   1.000
_cell.length_b   1.000
_cell.length_c   1.000
_cell.angle_alpha   90.00
_cell.angle_beta   90.00
_cell.angle_gamma   90.00
#
_symmetry.space_group_name_H-M   'P 1'
#
loop_
_entity.id
_entity.type
_entity.pdbx_description
1 polymer ?
#
loop_
_entity_poly.entity_id
_entity_poly.type
_entity_poly.pdbx_seq_one_letter_code
_entity_poly.pdbx_strand_id
1 'polypeptide(L)'
;ESGKHAATEVPAAYTVEDCWKLVEYAEKYQKHCVMMENCNYDRPEMMVFRMARLGLFGELLHAECGYLHDLRAIKFEDKDEGLWRRAHAMVRDGNFYPTHGLGPVAIIFDINRGDQLDYLVSMSTPSRGLQKWQREHLPQGDSKRAEQYIQGDVNTTMIKTLHGKTIYVSHDTNLPRPYSRIHMVQGTQGLFHGYPHRVHVEGISPDHQWEDWMNLRDEYDHPIWTELEDRSAGAGHGGMDYIEDYQLVRALREGKPTDMNVYDAAMLSVICPLTEWSVANRSQPVNVPDFTRGRWAEWPRLEFLGAPVVE
;
A
#
# COMPACT_ATOMS: atom_id res chain seq x y z
N GLU A 1 2.39 -13.10 22.45
CA GLU A 1 2.03 -13.82 23.70
C GLU A 1 2.47 -15.28 23.71
N SER A 2 2.14 -16.09 22.70
CA SER A 2 2.49 -17.53 22.65
C SER A 2 3.93 -17.86 22.23
N GLY A 3 4.86 -16.90 22.32
CA GLY A 3 6.26 -17.07 21.93
C GLY A 3 6.56 -17.14 20.43
N LYS A 4 5.55 -16.97 19.56
CA LYS A 4 5.67 -17.03 18.10
C LYS A 4 5.80 -15.65 17.46
N HIS A 5 6.51 -15.59 16.34
CA HIS A 5 6.38 -14.48 15.39
C HIS A 5 4.97 -14.50 14.76
N ALA A 6 4.48 -13.34 14.35
CA ALA A 6 3.20 -13.19 13.69
C ALA A 6 3.38 -12.55 12.31
N ALA A 7 2.77 -13.16 11.31
CA ALA A 7 2.54 -12.57 10.00
C ALA A 7 1.03 -12.43 9.82
N THR A 8 0.57 -11.32 9.27
CA THR A 8 -0.85 -11.05 9.02
C THR A 8 -1.04 -10.51 7.61
N GLU A 9 -2.17 -10.89 7.01
CA GLU A 9 -2.67 -10.23 5.80
C GLU A 9 -3.00 -8.76 6.05
N VAL A 10 -3.16 -8.03 4.95
CA VAL A 10 -3.47 -6.59 4.95
C VAL A 10 -4.97 -6.30 5.17
N PRO A 11 -5.32 -5.15 5.81
CA PRO A 11 -4.48 -4.37 6.72
C PRO A 11 -4.32 -5.11 8.07
N ALA A 12 -3.27 -4.76 8.83
CA ALA A 12 -3.00 -5.41 10.11
C ALA A 12 -3.99 -5.05 11.24
N ALA A 13 -4.65 -3.88 11.14
CA ALA A 13 -5.61 -3.41 12.13
C ALA A 13 -6.60 -2.39 11.53
N TYR A 14 -7.73 -2.18 12.21
CA TYR A 14 -8.77 -1.21 11.81
C TYR A 14 -9.01 -0.07 12.80
N THR A 15 -8.33 -0.06 13.95
CA THR A 15 -8.45 0.98 14.98
C THR A 15 -7.07 1.51 15.34
N VAL A 16 -7.00 2.76 15.83
CA VAL A 16 -5.74 3.36 16.28
C VAL A 16 -5.20 2.60 17.49
N GLU A 17 -6.09 2.18 18.38
CA GLU A 17 -5.79 1.43 19.58
C GLU A 17 -5.16 0.06 19.25
N ASP A 18 -5.71 -0.66 18.27
CA ASP A 18 -5.16 -1.96 17.88
C ASP A 18 -3.82 -1.80 17.14
N CYS A 19 -3.62 -0.73 16.37
CA CYS A 19 -2.30 -0.40 15.81
C CYS A 19 -1.25 -0.21 16.91
N TRP A 20 -1.58 0.51 17.98
CA TRP A 20 -0.68 0.64 19.14
C TRP A 20 -0.45 -0.69 19.86
N LYS A 21 -1.49 -1.52 20.06
CA LYS A 21 -1.33 -2.83 20.68
C LYS A 21 -0.37 -3.72 19.91
N LEU A 22 -0.41 -3.71 18.57
CA LEU A 22 0.54 -4.46 17.75
C LEU A 22 1.99 -4.07 18.08
N VAL A 23 2.27 -2.76 18.10
CA VAL A 23 3.59 -2.20 18.42
C VAL A 23 4.01 -2.57 19.84
N GLU A 24 3.18 -2.27 20.83
CA GLU A 24 3.48 -2.53 22.24
C GLU A 24 3.73 -4.02 22.51
N TYR A 25 3.01 -4.90 21.83
CA TYR A 25 3.16 -6.34 22.00
C TYR A 25 4.42 -6.86 21.30
N ALA A 26 4.71 -6.39 20.09
CA ALA A 26 5.95 -6.73 19.40
C ALA A 26 7.18 -6.28 20.21
N GLU A 27 7.15 -5.07 20.77
CA GLU A 27 8.18 -4.55 21.68
C GLU A 27 8.27 -5.36 22.98
N LYS A 28 7.15 -5.59 23.68
CA LYS A 28 7.14 -6.31 24.95
C LYS A 28 7.65 -7.74 24.83
N TYR A 29 7.23 -8.45 23.78
CA TYR A 29 7.56 -9.87 23.60
C TYR A 29 8.80 -10.10 22.73
N GLN A 30 9.35 -9.03 22.12
CA GLN A 30 10.51 -9.10 21.22
C GLN A 30 10.31 -10.14 20.11
N LYS A 31 9.15 -10.06 19.43
CA LYS A 31 8.79 -10.93 18.30
C LYS A 31 8.42 -10.09 17.10
N HIS A 32 8.87 -10.51 15.92
CA HIS A 32 8.36 -9.97 14.66
C HIS A 32 6.83 -10.04 14.60
N CYS A 33 6.25 -8.91 14.21
CA CYS A 33 4.87 -8.76 13.76
C CYS A 33 4.96 -8.08 12.40
N VAL A 34 4.62 -8.82 11.34
CA VAL A 34 4.81 -8.40 9.95
C VAL A 34 3.44 -8.38 9.28
N MET A 35 3.15 -7.29 8.56
CA MET A 35 2.03 -7.24 7.64
C MET A 35 2.55 -7.63 6.25
N MET A 36 1.88 -8.58 5.61
CA MET A 36 2.24 -9.15 4.32
C MET A 36 1.72 -8.22 3.19
N GLU A 37 2.39 -7.08 3.00
CA GLU A 37 2.14 -6.20 1.86
C GLU A 37 2.92 -6.66 0.62
N ASN A 38 2.32 -7.61 -0.09
CA ASN A 38 2.87 -8.22 -1.28
C ASN A 38 3.20 -7.22 -2.41
N CYS A 39 2.46 -6.11 -2.53
CA CYS A 39 2.68 -5.15 -3.62
C CYS A 39 4.05 -4.47 -3.54
N ASN A 40 4.71 -4.44 -2.37
CA ASN A 40 6.10 -3.97 -2.24
C ASN A 40 7.09 -4.80 -3.06
N TYR A 41 6.73 -6.04 -3.38
CA TYR A 41 7.57 -7.01 -4.07
C TYR A 41 7.16 -7.21 -5.53
N ASP A 42 6.19 -6.45 -6.06
CA ASP A 42 5.90 -6.48 -7.49
C ASP A 42 7.08 -5.90 -8.30
N ARG A 43 7.29 -6.40 -9.51
CA ARG A 43 8.46 -6.04 -10.33
C ARG A 43 8.54 -4.55 -10.66
N PRO A 44 7.46 -3.87 -11.10
CA PRO A 44 7.52 -2.44 -11.32
C PRO A 44 7.88 -1.70 -10.03
N GLU A 45 7.23 -2.03 -8.92
CA GLU A 45 7.45 -1.42 -7.60
C GLU A 45 8.89 -1.56 -7.12
N MET A 46 9.48 -2.76 -7.23
CA MET A 46 10.88 -2.99 -6.84
C MET A 46 11.88 -2.31 -7.79
N MET A 47 11.57 -2.24 -9.10
CA MET A 47 12.40 -1.51 -10.07
C MET A 47 12.36 -0.01 -9.79
N VAL A 48 11.18 0.58 -9.56
CA VAL A 48 11.02 2.00 -9.21
C VAL A 48 11.71 2.32 -7.89
N PHE A 49 11.60 1.43 -6.89
CA PHE A 49 12.39 1.53 -5.66
C PHE A 49 13.89 1.62 -5.94
N ARG A 50 14.42 0.71 -6.76
CA ARG A 50 15.85 0.72 -7.13
C ARG A 50 16.25 1.97 -7.90
N MET A 51 15.46 2.41 -8.88
CA MET A 51 15.70 3.65 -9.63
C MET A 51 15.73 4.87 -8.71
N ALA A 52 14.81 4.95 -7.75
CA ALA A 52 14.79 6.01 -6.74
C ALA A 52 16.06 5.98 -5.87
N ARG A 53 16.51 4.78 -5.46
CA ARG A 53 17.75 4.61 -4.68
C ARG A 53 19.00 5.02 -5.44
N LEU A 54 19.03 4.75 -6.75
CA LEU A 54 20.11 5.17 -7.64
C LEU A 54 20.04 6.67 -8.00
N GLY A 55 19.06 7.41 -7.48
CA GLY A 55 18.93 8.85 -7.67
C GLY A 55 18.34 9.28 -9.01
N LEU A 56 17.79 8.35 -9.81
CA LEU A 56 17.27 8.68 -11.15
C LEU A 56 16.13 9.70 -11.13
N PHE A 57 15.34 9.71 -10.06
CA PHE A 57 14.25 10.67 -9.92
C PHE A 57 14.69 11.98 -9.22
N GLY A 58 15.95 12.09 -8.78
CA GLY A 58 16.43 13.23 -8.02
C GLY A 58 15.78 13.34 -6.64
N GLU A 59 15.43 14.55 -6.21
CA GLU A 59 14.69 14.75 -4.97
C GLU A 59 13.22 14.36 -5.17
N LEU A 60 12.74 13.38 -4.40
CA LEU A 60 11.37 12.90 -4.46
C LEU A 60 10.40 13.88 -3.78
N LEU A 61 9.31 14.24 -4.47
CA LEU A 61 8.40 15.32 -4.05
C LEU A 61 6.95 14.85 -3.86
N HIS A 62 6.46 14.01 -4.78
CA HIS A 62 5.06 13.65 -4.85
C HIS A 62 4.87 12.20 -5.27
N ALA A 63 3.83 11.56 -4.75
CA ALA A 63 3.40 10.25 -5.19
C ALA A 63 1.88 10.14 -5.24
N GLU A 64 1.38 9.31 -6.14
CA GLU A 64 -0.03 8.92 -6.20
C GLU A 64 -0.16 7.41 -6.16
N CYS A 65 -1.05 6.90 -5.32
CA CYS A 65 -1.27 5.49 -5.14
C CYS A 65 -2.73 5.17 -4.75
N GLY A 66 -3.06 3.90 -4.66
CA GLY A 66 -4.36 3.49 -4.15
C GLY A 66 -4.67 2.02 -4.33
N TYR A 67 -5.91 1.68 -4.00
CA TYR A 67 -6.49 0.38 -4.34
C TYR A 67 -7.79 0.59 -5.10
N LEU A 68 -7.70 0.42 -6.42
CA LEU A 68 -8.80 0.69 -7.32
C LEU A 68 -9.13 -0.56 -8.14
N HIS A 69 -10.04 -1.37 -7.61
CA HIS A 69 -10.34 -2.72 -8.08
C HIS A 69 -11.84 -2.99 -7.95
N ASP A 70 -12.52 -3.34 -9.05
CA ASP A 70 -13.95 -3.68 -9.02
C ASP A 70 -14.22 -4.96 -8.21
N LEU A 71 -14.53 -4.79 -6.93
CA LEU A 71 -14.87 -5.88 -6.01
C LEU A 71 -16.37 -6.10 -5.86
N ARG A 72 -17.22 -5.52 -6.72
CA ARG A 72 -18.67 -5.60 -6.51
C ARG A 72 -19.15 -7.06 -6.52
N ALA A 73 -18.74 -7.86 -7.51
CA ALA A 73 -19.12 -9.27 -7.56
C ALA A 73 -18.64 -10.06 -6.33
N ILE A 74 -17.38 -9.85 -5.92
CA ILE A 74 -16.78 -10.49 -4.75
C ILE A 74 -17.55 -10.12 -3.47
N LYS A 75 -17.86 -8.84 -3.26
CA LYS A 75 -18.60 -8.39 -2.06
C LYS A 75 -19.99 -9.01 -1.93
N PHE A 76 -20.63 -9.40 -3.03
CA PHE A 76 -21.98 -9.97 -3.01
C PHE A 76 -22.03 -11.50 -3.05
N GLU A 77 -20.90 -12.19 -3.15
CA GLU A 77 -20.86 -13.64 -3.10
C GLU A 77 -21.24 -14.18 -1.69
N ASP A 78 -21.64 -15.45 -1.62
CA ASP A 78 -22.03 -16.13 -0.36
C ASP A 78 -20.90 -17.01 0.21
N LYS A 79 -19.66 -16.62 -0.07
CA LYS A 79 -18.43 -17.32 0.32
C LYS A 79 -17.29 -16.31 0.49
N ASP A 80 -16.13 -16.79 0.94
CA ASP A 80 -14.88 -16.03 0.99
C ASP A 80 -15.05 -14.59 1.54
N GLU A 81 -14.69 -13.57 0.76
CA GLU A 81 -14.77 -12.17 1.18
C GLU A 81 -16.21 -11.64 1.28
N GLY A 82 -17.13 -12.17 0.48
CA GLY A 82 -18.54 -11.75 0.50
C GLY A 82 -19.25 -12.00 1.83
N LEU A 83 -18.69 -12.88 2.68
CA LEU A 83 -19.18 -13.18 4.02
C LEU A 83 -18.93 -12.06 5.03
N TRP A 84 -17.94 -11.19 4.80
CA TRP A 84 -17.52 -10.21 5.80
C TRP A 84 -17.18 -8.83 5.21
N ARG A 85 -16.54 -8.74 4.04
CA ARG A 85 -16.01 -7.48 3.49
C ARG A 85 -17.11 -6.47 3.18
N ARG A 86 -18.27 -6.94 2.72
CA ARG A 86 -19.45 -6.09 2.44
C ARG A 86 -19.98 -5.39 3.68
N ALA A 87 -19.90 -6.02 4.86
CA ALA A 87 -20.41 -5.45 6.10
C ALA A 87 -19.69 -4.15 6.48
N HIS A 88 -18.40 -4.02 6.15
CA HIS A 88 -17.65 -2.77 6.34
C HIS A 88 -18.30 -1.60 5.59
N ALA A 89 -18.75 -1.82 4.35
CA ALA A 89 -19.36 -0.79 3.53
C ALA A 89 -20.71 -0.28 4.07
N MET A 90 -21.36 -1.07 4.95
CA MET A 90 -22.63 -0.72 5.57
C MET A 90 -22.48 0.27 6.73
N VAL A 91 -21.35 0.24 7.44
CA VAL A 91 -21.20 0.93 8.74
C VAL A 91 -20.00 1.87 8.81
N ARG A 92 -19.17 1.93 7.77
CA ARG A 92 -17.95 2.74 7.72
C ARG A 92 -17.90 3.56 6.43
N ASP A 93 -17.25 4.72 6.47
CA ASP A 93 -16.96 5.53 5.28
C ASP A 93 -15.54 6.11 5.35
N GLY A 94 -14.66 5.69 4.43
CA GLY A 94 -13.23 5.98 4.42
C GLY A 94 -12.45 5.07 3.47
N ASN A 95 -11.12 5.02 3.61
CA ASN A 95 -10.24 4.10 2.90
C ASN A 95 -9.90 2.88 3.76
N PHE A 96 -10.48 1.71 3.47
CA PHE A 96 -10.27 0.49 4.28
C PHE A 96 -9.16 -0.41 3.77
N TYR A 97 -8.49 -0.01 2.69
CA TYR A 97 -7.49 -0.82 2.02
C TYR A 97 -6.35 0.03 1.46
N PRO A 98 -5.67 0.81 2.31
CA PRO A 98 -4.67 1.79 1.88
C PRO A 98 -3.34 1.14 1.48
N THR A 99 -3.09 -0.08 1.93
CA THR A 99 -1.75 -0.67 2.03
C THR A 99 -1.14 -0.95 0.65
N HIS A 100 -1.88 -1.57 -0.27
CA HIS A 100 -1.33 -1.98 -1.58
C HIS A 100 -0.73 -0.86 -2.40
N GLY A 101 -1.33 0.34 -2.34
CA GLY A 101 -0.77 1.52 -2.98
C GLY A 101 0.26 2.23 -2.11
N LEU A 102 -0.02 2.37 -0.82
CA LEU A 102 0.79 3.19 0.08
C LEU A 102 2.09 2.50 0.51
N GLY A 103 2.13 1.18 0.62
CA GLY A 103 3.32 0.40 0.97
C GLY A 103 4.50 0.71 0.04
N PRO A 104 4.35 0.54 -1.28
CA PRO A 104 5.43 0.80 -2.22
C PRO A 104 5.90 2.26 -2.19
N VAL A 105 4.96 3.21 -2.07
CA VAL A 105 5.29 4.64 -1.93
C VAL A 105 6.04 4.91 -0.62
N ALA A 106 5.62 4.30 0.49
CA ALA A 106 6.22 4.49 1.80
C ALA A 106 7.67 4.03 1.84
N ILE A 107 8.00 2.88 1.21
CA ILE A 107 9.39 2.40 1.14
C ILE A 107 10.26 3.29 0.24
N ILE A 108 9.71 3.83 -0.85
CA ILE A 108 10.42 4.75 -1.75
C ILE A 108 10.68 6.10 -1.07
N PHE A 109 9.74 6.57 -0.25
CA PHE A 109 9.84 7.87 0.44
C PHE A 109 10.60 7.84 1.75
N ASP A 110 11.17 6.68 2.14
CA ASP A 110 11.87 6.47 3.41
C ASP A 110 10.98 6.67 4.65
N ILE A 111 9.68 6.37 4.54
CA ILE A 111 8.77 6.47 5.68
C ILE A 111 9.17 5.47 6.76
N ASN A 112 9.20 5.95 8.02
CA ASN A 112 9.76 5.30 9.20
C ASN A 112 11.28 5.05 9.16
N ARG A 113 12.01 5.55 8.16
CA ARG A 113 13.47 5.34 7.99
C ARG A 113 14.16 6.59 7.47
N GLY A 114 13.85 7.74 8.07
CA GLY A 114 14.35 9.06 7.66
C GLY A 114 13.26 10.05 7.26
N ASP A 115 12.00 9.65 7.16
CA ASP A 115 10.82 10.53 7.04
C ASP A 115 9.62 9.88 7.74
N GLN A 116 8.51 10.61 7.92
CA GLN A 116 7.25 10.07 8.42
C GLN A 116 6.04 10.73 7.78
N LEU A 117 4.90 10.04 7.83
CA LEU A 117 3.61 10.67 7.59
C LEU A 117 3.30 11.62 8.75
N ASP A 118 2.93 12.86 8.45
CA ASP A 118 2.65 13.91 9.43
C ASP A 118 1.14 14.01 9.70
N TYR A 119 0.37 14.42 8.69
CA TYR A 119 -1.09 14.52 8.78
C TYR A 119 -1.75 14.15 7.46
N LEU A 120 -3.05 13.86 7.51
CA LEU A 120 -3.87 13.61 6.33
C LEU A 120 -5.21 14.36 6.35
N VAL A 121 -5.78 14.55 5.16
CA VAL A 121 -7.18 14.92 4.94
C VAL A 121 -7.81 13.93 3.97
N SER A 122 -9.07 13.59 4.20
CA SER A 122 -9.81 12.58 3.43
C SER A 122 -11.25 13.00 3.16
N MET A 123 -11.73 12.64 1.96
CA MET A 123 -13.06 12.91 1.45
C MET A 123 -13.62 11.66 0.76
N SER A 124 -14.92 11.45 0.87
CA SER A 124 -15.65 10.39 0.18
C SER A 124 -16.71 10.98 -0.74
N THR A 125 -16.88 10.37 -1.92
CA THR A 125 -18.05 10.65 -2.77
C THR A 125 -19.31 10.08 -2.12
N PRO A 126 -20.52 10.38 -2.63
CA PRO A 126 -21.70 9.60 -2.27
C PRO A 126 -21.50 8.10 -2.56
N SER A 127 -22.13 7.25 -1.76
CA SER A 127 -22.26 5.82 -2.04
C SER A 127 -23.39 5.59 -3.04
N ARG A 128 -23.12 4.93 -4.17
CA ARG A 128 -24.12 4.62 -5.23
C ARG A 128 -23.89 3.26 -5.87
N GLY A 129 -22.64 2.87 -6.06
CA GLY A 129 -22.19 1.74 -6.84
C GLY A 129 -22.74 0.40 -6.34
N LEU A 130 -22.59 0.11 -5.04
CA LEU A 130 -23.10 -1.14 -4.45
C LEU A 130 -24.62 -1.21 -4.47
N GLN A 131 -25.32 -0.10 -4.19
CA GLN A 131 -26.79 -0.10 -4.27
C GLN A 131 -27.28 -0.32 -5.70
N LYS A 132 -26.60 0.25 -6.71
CA LYS A 132 -26.91 -0.02 -8.12
C LYS A 132 -26.66 -1.48 -8.46
N TRP A 133 -25.48 -2.00 -8.11
CA TRP A 133 -25.09 -3.36 -8.42
C TRP A 133 -26.07 -4.40 -7.83
N GLN A 134 -26.43 -4.27 -6.56
CA GLN A 134 -27.36 -5.21 -5.91
C GLN A 134 -28.75 -5.22 -6.57
N ARG A 135 -29.22 -4.06 -7.03
CA ARG A 135 -30.52 -3.96 -7.73
C ARG A 135 -30.50 -4.63 -9.10
N GLU A 136 -29.36 -4.60 -9.78
CA GLU A 136 -29.20 -5.14 -11.13
C GLU A 136 -28.87 -6.64 -11.16
N HIS A 137 -28.18 -7.16 -10.14
CA HIS A 137 -27.61 -8.51 -10.18
C HIS A 137 -28.27 -9.53 -9.25
N LEU A 138 -28.98 -9.09 -8.21
CA LEU A 138 -29.61 -10.01 -7.26
C LEU A 138 -31.06 -10.34 -7.63
N PRO A 139 -31.54 -11.58 -7.41
CA PRO A 139 -32.95 -11.94 -7.62
C PRO A 139 -33.93 -11.09 -6.81
N GLN A 140 -35.15 -10.92 -7.33
CA GLN A 140 -36.23 -10.30 -6.56
C GLN A 140 -36.51 -11.15 -5.30
N GLY A 141 -36.48 -10.52 -4.13
CA GLY A 141 -36.68 -11.18 -2.83
C GLY A 141 -35.38 -11.55 -2.10
N ASP A 142 -34.22 -11.39 -2.72
CA ASP A 142 -32.93 -11.54 -2.01
C ASP A 142 -32.80 -10.48 -0.90
N SER A 143 -32.53 -10.94 0.32
CA SER A 143 -32.38 -10.09 1.51
C SER A 143 -31.33 -8.99 1.35
N LYS A 144 -30.25 -9.25 0.60
CA LYS A 144 -29.17 -8.26 0.37
C LYS A 144 -29.67 -7.05 -0.42
N ARG A 145 -30.79 -7.16 -1.16
CA ARG A 145 -31.37 -6.01 -1.87
C ARG A 145 -31.90 -4.91 -0.94
N ALA A 146 -32.16 -5.23 0.33
CA ALA A 146 -32.58 -4.27 1.35
C ALA A 146 -31.40 -3.59 2.05
N GLU A 147 -30.18 -4.11 1.90
CA GLU A 147 -28.98 -3.54 2.52
C GLU A 147 -28.72 -2.12 1.99
N GLN A 148 -28.20 -1.26 2.87
CA GLN A 148 -27.76 0.10 2.58
C GLN A 148 -26.27 0.21 2.87
N TYR A 149 -25.55 0.92 2.02
CA TYR A 149 -24.11 1.15 2.18
C TYR A 149 -23.85 2.63 2.33
N ILE A 150 -23.01 2.97 3.29
CA ILE A 150 -22.62 4.36 3.57
C ILE A 150 -21.24 4.68 3.02
N GLN A 151 -20.40 3.66 2.80
CA GLN A 151 -19.07 3.86 2.23
C GLN A 151 -19.16 4.55 0.87
N GLY A 152 -18.49 5.70 0.75
CA GLY A 152 -18.37 6.42 -0.51
C GLY A 152 -17.77 5.53 -1.59
N ASP A 153 -18.25 5.70 -2.82
CA ASP A 153 -17.78 4.87 -3.94
C ASP A 153 -16.28 5.10 -4.22
N VAL A 154 -15.86 6.36 -4.15
CA VAL A 154 -14.45 6.78 -4.23
C VAL A 154 -14.10 7.54 -2.96
N ASN A 155 -13.06 7.10 -2.26
CA ASN A 155 -12.40 7.87 -1.23
C ASN A 155 -11.08 8.43 -1.77
N THR A 156 -10.80 9.70 -1.49
CA THR A 156 -9.53 10.36 -1.83
C THR A 156 -8.91 10.95 -0.57
N THR A 157 -7.63 10.69 -0.38
CA THR A 157 -6.88 11.10 0.79
C THR A 157 -5.58 11.78 0.37
N MET A 158 -5.30 12.95 0.91
CA MET A 158 -4.01 13.63 0.76
C MET A 158 -3.25 13.53 2.07
N ILE A 159 -2.01 13.04 2.01
CA ILE A 159 -1.11 12.88 3.15
C ILE A 159 0.09 13.81 2.96
N LYS A 160 0.48 14.49 4.04
CA LYS A 160 1.72 15.28 4.13
C LYS A 160 2.75 14.48 4.92
N THR A 161 4.01 14.54 4.52
CA THR A 161 5.14 13.98 5.29
C THR A 161 5.83 15.07 6.11
N LEU A 162 6.62 14.69 7.11
CA LEU A 162 7.41 15.63 7.92
C LEU A 162 8.41 16.43 7.07
N HIS A 163 8.96 15.82 6.02
CA HIS A 163 9.85 16.50 5.08
C HIS A 163 9.12 17.22 3.93
N GLY A 164 7.79 17.34 4.01
CA GLY A 164 7.02 18.19 3.10
C GLY A 164 6.61 17.54 1.78
N LYS A 165 6.96 16.28 1.52
CA LYS A 165 6.42 15.50 0.39
C LYS A 165 4.91 15.29 0.54
N THR A 166 4.22 15.08 -0.58
CA THR A 166 2.77 14.80 -0.60
C THR A 166 2.46 13.45 -1.21
N ILE A 167 1.45 12.77 -0.66
CA ILE A 167 0.99 11.48 -1.17
C ILE A 167 -0.52 11.55 -1.37
N TYR A 168 -0.98 11.28 -2.59
CA TYR A 168 -2.39 11.04 -2.90
C TYR A 168 -2.70 9.55 -2.78
N VAL A 169 -3.73 9.19 -2.01
CA VAL A 169 -4.18 7.81 -1.83
C VAL A 169 -5.66 7.70 -2.18
N SER A 170 -6.00 6.85 -3.15
CA SER A 170 -7.38 6.59 -3.57
C SER A 170 -7.85 5.18 -3.21
N HIS A 171 -9.12 5.06 -2.86
CA HIS A 171 -9.80 3.77 -2.69
C HIS A 171 -11.10 3.76 -3.48
N ASP A 172 -11.20 2.85 -4.44
CA ASP A 172 -12.39 2.64 -5.28
C ASP A 172 -12.58 1.15 -5.52
N THR A 173 -13.52 0.57 -4.79
CA THR A 173 -13.87 -0.85 -4.91
C THR A 173 -15.34 -1.10 -5.14
N ASN A 174 -16.07 -0.04 -5.50
CA ASN A 174 -17.53 -0.01 -5.59
C ASN A 174 -18.01 0.39 -6.99
N LEU A 175 -17.12 0.65 -7.95
CA LEU A 175 -17.44 1.08 -9.31
C LEU A 175 -16.83 0.15 -10.39
N PRO A 176 -17.43 0.08 -11.59
CA PRO A 176 -16.84 -0.63 -12.72
C PRO A 176 -15.58 0.10 -13.21
N ARG A 177 -14.42 -0.57 -13.15
CA ARG A 177 -13.16 -0.01 -13.66
C ARG A 177 -12.10 -1.07 -13.96
N PRO A 178 -11.10 -0.77 -14.81
CA PRO A 178 -9.86 -1.55 -14.88
C PRO A 178 -9.10 -1.51 -13.55
N TYR A 179 -8.34 -2.55 -13.23
CA TYR A 179 -7.50 -2.57 -12.03
C TYR A 179 -6.40 -1.49 -12.07
N SER A 180 -6.12 -0.85 -10.93
CA SER A 180 -4.97 0.05 -10.78
C SER A 180 -4.59 0.23 -9.31
N ARG A 181 -3.27 0.35 -9.07
CA ARG A 181 -2.71 0.91 -7.83
C ARG A 181 -2.17 2.33 -7.99
N ILE A 182 -2.36 2.93 -9.16
CA ILE A 182 -1.78 4.19 -9.65
C ILE A 182 -0.25 4.12 -9.76
N HIS A 183 0.45 3.84 -8.65
CA HIS A 183 1.90 3.76 -8.51
C HIS A 183 2.63 4.83 -9.33
N MET A 184 2.43 6.09 -8.95
CA MET A 184 3.09 7.25 -9.53
C MET A 184 4.09 7.80 -8.51
N VAL A 185 5.31 8.06 -8.97
CA VAL A 185 6.39 8.65 -8.15
C VAL A 185 7.05 9.75 -8.96
N GLN A 186 7.03 10.97 -8.44
CA GLN A 186 7.60 12.16 -9.04
C GLN A 186 8.74 12.69 -8.16
N GLY A 187 9.90 12.89 -8.79
CA GLY A 187 10.97 13.71 -8.24
C GLY A 187 11.40 14.83 -9.19
N THR A 188 12.47 15.53 -8.84
CA THR A 188 12.99 16.68 -9.60
C THR A 188 13.57 16.31 -10.96
N GLN A 189 13.98 15.05 -11.17
CA GLN A 189 14.66 14.60 -12.40
C GLN A 189 13.90 13.49 -13.12
N GLY A 190 12.76 13.07 -12.62
CA GLY A 190 11.97 12.08 -13.33
C GLY A 190 10.66 11.70 -12.66
N LEU A 191 9.93 10.88 -13.38
CA LEU A 191 8.57 10.48 -13.09
C LEU A 191 8.36 9.04 -13.55
N PHE A 192 7.86 8.20 -12.65
CA PHE A 192 7.24 6.93 -13.01
C PHE A 192 5.73 7.03 -12.84
N HIS A 193 4.96 6.37 -13.72
CA HIS A 193 3.52 6.24 -13.59
C HIS A 193 3.07 4.83 -13.96
N GLY A 194 2.34 4.16 -13.08
CA GLY A 194 1.80 2.82 -13.32
C GLY A 194 0.46 2.80 -14.06
N TYR A 195 0.07 1.62 -14.55
CA TYR A 195 -1.26 1.31 -15.12
C TYR A 195 -1.74 2.25 -16.26
N PRO A 196 -1.07 2.25 -17.43
CA PRO A 196 0.07 1.42 -17.83
C PRO A 196 1.40 1.99 -17.34
N HIS A 197 2.37 1.10 -17.11
CA HIS A 197 3.71 1.47 -16.65
C HIS A 197 4.48 2.24 -17.74
N ARG A 198 5.00 3.40 -17.34
CA ARG A 198 5.76 4.32 -18.19
C ARG A 198 6.66 5.17 -17.31
N VAL A 199 7.76 5.63 -17.88
CA VAL A 199 8.76 6.39 -17.15
C VAL A 199 9.26 7.57 -17.97
N HIS A 200 9.70 8.62 -17.31
CA HIS A 200 10.45 9.71 -17.91
C HIS A 200 11.58 10.08 -16.95
N VAL A 201 12.83 9.99 -17.41
CA VAL A 201 14.01 10.39 -16.64
C VAL A 201 14.81 11.40 -17.47
N GLU A 202 15.12 12.54 -16.86
CA GLU A 202 15.89 13.62 -17.49
C GLU A 202 17.27 13.11 -17.92
N GLY A 203 17.63 13.34 -19.19
CA GLY A 203 18.89 12.89 -19.77
C GLY A 203 18.93 11.42 -20.22
N ILE A 204 17.89 10.62 -19.94
CA ILE A 204 17.75 9.24 -20.42
C ILE A 204 16.60 9.14 -21.43
N SER A 205 15.40 9.57 -21.03
CA SER A 205 14.20 9.44 -21.83
C SER A 205 14.09 10.52 -22.92
N PRO A 206 13.32 10.28 -24.00
CA PRO A 206 13.06 11.30 -25.01
C PRO A 206 12.37 12.54 -24.44
N ASP A 207 12.76 13.71 -24.95
CA ASP A 207 12.25 14.99 -24.47
C ASP A 207 10.71 15.09 -24.55
N HIS A 208 10.11 15.57 -23.46
CA HIS A 208 8.66 15.72 -23.27
C HIS A 208 7.82 14.47 -23.57
N GLN A 209 8.39 13.27 -23.49
CA GLN A 209 7.70 12.02 -23.83
C GLN A 209 7.90 10.96 -22.76
N TRP A 210 6.92 10.06 -22.70
CA TRP A 210 7.05 8.82 -21.95
C TRP A 210 7.97 7.85 -22.68
N GLU A 211 8.76 7.12 -21.90
CA GLU A 211 9.52 5.96 -22.30
C GLU A 211 8.84 4.68 -21.75
N ASP A 212 8.97 3.60 -22.51
CA ASP A 212 8.61 2.28 -22.02
C ASP A 212 9.60 1.89 -20.91
N TRP A 213 9.10 1.73 -19.69
CA TRP A 213 9.90 1.38 -18.52
C TRP A 213 10.70 0.09 -18.73
N MET A 214 10.23 -0.84 -19.58
CA MET A 214 10.94 -2.08 -19.87
C MET A 214 12.25 -1.87 -20.64
N ASN A 215 12.41 -0.76 -21.35
CA ASN A 215 13.69 -0.42 -22.00
C ASN A 215 14.81 -0.20 -20.97
N LEU A 216 14.44 0.15 -19.74
CA LEU A 216 15.36 0.40 -18.63
C LEU A 216 15.58 -0.86 -17.77
N ARG A 217 14.93 -1.99 -18.07
CA ARG A 217 14.97 -3.19 -17.24
C ARG A 217 16.39 -3.74 -17.06
N ASP A 218 17.16 -3.85 -18.14
CA ASP A 218 18.49 -4.49 -18.08
C ASP A 218 19.45 -3.79 -17.11
N GLU A 219 19.28 -2.48 -16.89
CA GLU A 219 20.12 -1.68 -16.00
C GLU A 219 19.53 -1.53 -14.59
N TYR A 220 18.20 -1.40 -14.48
CA TYR A 220 17.55 -0.99 -13.24
C TYR A 220 16.59 -2.01 -12.62
N ASP A 221 16.40 -3.20 -13.21
CA ASP A 221 15.62 -4.27 -12.58
C ASP A 221 16.18 -4.61 -11.19
N HIS A 222 15.29 -4.98 -10.28
CA HIS A 222 15.70 -5.28 -8.91
C HIS A 222 16.43 -6.64 -8.87
N PRO A 223 17.62 -6.76 -8.26
CA PRO A 223 18.40 -8.01 -8.28
C PRO A 223 17.67 -9.23 -7.73
N ILE A 224 16.77 -9.05 -6.76
CA ILE A 224 15.89 -10.13 -6.26
C ILE A 224 14.96 -10.65 -7.34
N TRP A 225 14.38 -9.78 -8.17
CA TRP A 225 13.58 -10.22 -9.31
C TRP A 225 14.43 -10.96 -10.32
N THR A 226 15.62 -10.45 -10.64
CA THR A 226 16.56 -11.16 -11.54
C THR A 226 16.96 -12.53 -11.00
N GLU A 227 17.17 -12.67 -9.69
CA GLU A 227 17.53 -13.94 -9.04
C GLU A 227 16.37 -14.94 -9.01
N LEU A 228 15.14 -14.46 -8.76
CA LEU A 228 13.99 -15.30 -8.45
C LEU A 228 12.98 -15.45 -9.58
N GLU A 229 13.17 -14.78 -10.73
CA GLU A 229 12.20 -14.73 -11.85
C GLU A 229 11.63 -16.12 -12.21
N ASP A 230 12.51 -17.09 -12.49
CA ASP A 230 12.12 -18.46 -12.85
C ASP A 230 11.36 -19.18 -11.73
N ARG A 231 11.69 -18.88 -10.47
CA ARG A 231 11.07 -19.51 -9.28
C ARG A 231 9.73 -18.88 -8.93
N SER A 232 9.56 -17.60 -9.21
CA SER A 232 8.31 -16.86 -9.01
C SER A 232 7.34 -17.00 -10.19
N ALA A 233 7.79 -17.55 -11.33
CA ALA A 233 6.98 -17.67 -12.53
C ALA A 233 5.69 -18.47 -12.28
N GLY A 234 4.55 -17.86 -12.60
CA GLY A 234 3.22 -18.47 -12.42
C GLY A 234 2.70 -18.47 -10.97
N ALA A 235 3.45 -17.91 -10.01
CA ALA A 235 2.95 -17.71 -8.66
C ALA A 235 1.92 -16.55 -8.61
N GLY A 236 1.28 -16.39 -7.43
CA GLY A 236 0.20 -15.44 -7.23
C GLY A 236 0.58 -13.99 -7.60
N HIS A 237 -0.39 -13.27 -8.13
CA HIS A 237 -0.29 -11.86 -8.52
C HIS A 237 0.92 -11.51 -9.41
N GLY A 238 1.38 -12.42 -10.27
CA GLY A 238 2.51 -12.19 -11.18
C GLY A 238 3.88 -12.49 -10.58
N GLY A 239 3.94 -13.11 -9.39
CA GLY A 239 5.17 -13.57 -8.75
C GLY A 239 5.50 -12.87 -7.44
N MET A 240 4.87 -11.72 -7.15
CA MET A 240 5.16 -10.91 -5.96
C MET A 240 4.93 -11.68 -4.64
N ASP A 241 3.86 -12.49 -4.57
CA ASP A 241 3.53 -13.27 -3.37
C ASP A 241 4.65 -14.26 -3.02
N TYR A 242 5.27 -14.85 -4.04
CA TYR A 242 6.40 -15.77 -3.84
C TYR A 242 7.60 -15.05 -3.25
N ILE A 243 7.92 -13.87 -3.78
CA ILE A 243 9.08 -13.09 -3.35
C ILE A 243 8.87 -12.57 -1.94
N GLU A 244 7.67 -12.11 -1.61
CA GLU A 244 7.32 -11.69 -0.24
C GLU A 244 7.56 -12.83 0.77
N ASP A 245 6.94 -13.98 0.54
CA ASP A 245 7.07 -15.14 1.44
C ASP A 245 8.52 -15.62 1.52
N TYR A 246 9.23 -15.63 0.37
CA TYR A 246 10.64 -15.99 0.32
C TYR A 246 11.48 -15.04 1.17
N GLN A 247 11.28 -13.73 1.07
CA GLN A 247 12.01 -12.72 1.83
C GLN A 247 11.75 -12.84 3.34
N LEU A 248 10.49 -13.04 3.74
CA LEU A 248 10.15 -13.28 5.15
C LEU A 248 10.84 -14.53 5.69
N VAL A 249 10.71 -15.67 4.99
CA VAL A 249 11.32 -16.94 5.43
C VAL A 249 12.84 -16.83 5.46
N ARG A 250 13.44 -16.16 4.49
CA ARG A 250 14.89 -15.91 4.45
C ARG A 250 15.34 -15.09 5.65
N ALA A 251 14.70 -13.96 5.93
CA ALA A 251 15.03 -13.11 7.07
C ALA A 251 14.96 -13.89 8.40
N LEU A 252 13.90 -14.69 8.59
CA LEU A 252 13.74 -15.53 9.78
C LEU A 252 14.82 -16.62 9.90
N ARG A 253 15.21 -17.25 8.78
CA ARG A 253 16.26 -18.29 8.78
C ARG A 253 17.66 -17.71 9.03
N GLU A 254 17.92 -16.51 8.53
CA GLU A 254 19.21 -15.83 8.67
C GLU A 254 19.32 -15.01 9.97
N GLY A 255 18.25 -14.87 10.74
CA GLY A 255 18.22 -14.05 11.95
C GLY A 255 18.39 -12.56 11.65
N LYS A 256 17.85 -12.10 10.51
CA LYS A 256 17.93 -10.72 10.03
C LYS A 256 16.61 -9.96 10.27
N PRO A 257 16.64 -8.62 10.29
CA PRO A 257 15.41 -7.82 10.25
C PRO A 257 14.55 -8.19 9.03
N THR A 258 13.24 -8.10 9.18
CA THR A 258 12.29 -8.24 8.08
C THR A 258 12.20 -6.92 7.31
N ASP A 259 11.98 -6.99 5.99
CA ASP A 259 11.93 -5.81 5.12
C ASP A 259 10.86 -4.79 5.60
N MET A 260 9.71 -5.30 6.04
CA MET A 260 8.70 -4.56 6.80
C MET A 260 8.63 -5.01 8.25
N ASN A 261 8.44 -4.06 9.17
CA ASN A 261 8.32 -4.34 10.60
C ASN A 261 6.94 -3.90 11.14
N VAL A 262 6.74 -4.07 12.45
CA VAL A 262 5.47 -3.75 13.12
C VAL A 262 5.07 -2.28 13.01
N TYR A 263 6.06 -1.38 12.93
CA TYR A 263 5.80 0.06 12.84
C TYR A 263 5.31 0.43 11.45
N ASP A 264 5.82 -0.23 10.40
CA ASP A 264 5.30 -0.10 9.04
C ASP A 264 3.87 -0.64 8.95
N ALA A 265 3.62 -1.81 9.54
CA ALA A 265 2.28 -2.42 9.62
C ALA A 265 1.27 -1.47 10.29
N ALA A 266 1.63 -0.90 11.45
CA ALA A 266 0.80 0.04 12.18
C ALA A 266 0.58 1.35 11.40
N MET A 267 1.64 1.93 10.83
CA MET A 267 1.59 3.18 10.07
C MET A 267 0.72 3.06 8.81
N LEU A 268 0.82 1.96 8.07
CA LEU A 268 -0.02 1.75 6.89
C LEU A 268 -1.49 1.47 7.28
N SER A 269 -1.70 0.71 8.34
CA SER A 269 -3.05 0.30 8.78
C SER A 269 -3.83 1.45 9.43
N VAL A 270 -3.16 2.34 10.16
CA VAL A 270 -3.81 3.46 10.86
C VAL A 270 -4.51 4.43 9.91
N ILE A 271 -4.13 4.44 8.63
CA ILE A 271 -4.81 5.24 7.60
C ILE A 271 -6.29 4.88 7.51
N CYS A 272 -6.68 3.63 7.80
CA CYS A 272 -8.09 3.24 7.80
C CYS A 272 -8.94 4.10 8.77
N PRO A 273 -8.71 4.05 10.09
CA PRO A 273 -9.50 4.84 11.04
C PRO A 273 -9.29 6.36 10.90
N LEU A 274 -8.11 6.82 10.45
CA LEU A 274 -7.85 8.26 10.27
C LEU A 274 -8.63 8.86 9.09
N THR A 275 -8.75 8.12 7.98
CA THR A 275 -9.57 8.58 6.86
C THR A 275 -11.04 8.62 7.24
N GLU A 276 -11.54 7.63 7.98
CA GLU A 276 -12.91 7.64 8.52
C GLU A 276 -13.15 8.85 9.42
N TRP A 277 -12.22 9.14 10.32
CA TRP A 277 -12.32 10.31 11.20
C TRP A 277 -12.35 11.61 10.38
N SER A 278 -11.45 11.77 9.42
CA SER A 278 -11.42 12.97 8.57
C SER A 278 -12.72 13.14 7.79
N VAL A 279 -13.24 12.09 7.16
CA VAL A 279 -14.51 12.12 6.42
C VAL A 279 -15.66 12.55 7.33
N ALA A 280 -15.77 11.94 8.52
CA ALA A 280 -16.80 12.27 9.50
C ALA A 280 -16.70 13.72 10.03
N ASN A 281 -15.50 14.30 10.02
CA ASN A 281 -15.23 15.65 10.52
C ASN A 281 -15.06 16.69 9.39
N ARG A 282 -15.78 16.52 8.27
CA ARG A 282 -15.78 17.46 7.14
C ARG A 282 -14.38 17.72 6.57
N SER A 283 -13.59 16.66 6.46
CA SER A 283 -12.25 16.68 5.87
C SER A 283 -11.27 17.55 6.65
N GLN A 284 -11.45 17.62 7.98
CA GLN A 284 -10.47 18.23 8.86
C GLN A 284 -9.16 17.43 8.87
N PRO A 285 -8.01 18.11 8.91
CA PRO A 285 -6.72 17.44 9.06
C PRO A 285 -6.65 16.62 10.35
N VAL A 286 -6.05 15.44 10.26
CA VAL A 286 -5.76 14.57 11.41
C VAL A 286 -4.31 14.11 11.34
N ASN A 287 -3.62 14.17 12.48
CA ASN A 287 -2.24 13.75 12.59
C ASN A 287 -2.12 12.22 12.52
N VAL A 288 -1.06 11.74 11.88
CA VAL A 288 -0.70 10.32 11.88
C VAL A 288 0.16 10.05 13.11
N PRO A 289 -0.19 9.07 13.96
CA PRO A 289 0.62 8.74 15.14
C PRO A 289 2.03 8.26 14.76
N ASP A 290 3.04 8.76 15.47
CA ASP A 290 4.40 8.20 15.41
C ASP A 290 4.49 6.93 16.27
N PHE A 291 4.30 5.78 15.63
CA PHE A 291 4.42 4.48 16.27
C PHE A 291 5.86 4.13 16.69
N THR A 292 6.86 4.80 16.13
CA THR A 292 8.29 4.53 16.41
C THR A 292 8.80 5.30 17.63
N ARG A 293 8.04 6.28 18.13
CA ARG A 293 8.41 7.18 19.23
C ARG A 293 9.76 7.87 18.99
N GLY A 294 9.93 8.40 17.78
CA GLY A 294 11.11 9.15 17.32
C GLY A 294 12.20 8.30 16.68
N ARG A 295 12.13 6.96 16.78
CA ARG A 295 13.20 6.08 16.27
C ARG A 295 13.31 6.06 14.75
N TRP A 296 12.26 6.47 14.03
CA TRP A 296 12.27 6.60 12.58
C TRP A 296 13.44 7.45 12.03
N ALA A 297 13.92 8.42 12.81
CA ALA A 297 14.98 9.33 12.40
C ALA A 297 16.38 8.68 12.39
N GLU A 298 16.55 7.57 13.13
CA GLU A 298 17.84 6.90 13.31
C GLU A 298 17.92 5.55 12.58
N TRP A 299 16.78 4.99 12.15
CA TRP A 299 16.79 3.70 11.48
C TRP A 299 17.41 3.79 10.09
N PRO A 300 18.20 2.77 9.70
CA PRO A 300 18.78 2.73 8.37
C PRO A 300 17.66 2.66 7.33
N ARG A 301 17.96 3.21 6.14
CA ARG A 301 17.12 3.02 4.95
C ARG A 301 16.91 1.54 4.69
N LEU A 302 15.77 1.21 4.09
CA LEU A 302 15.48 -0.17 3.71
C LEU A 302 16.44 -0.62 2.61
N GLU A 303 17.05 -1.78 2.82
CA GLU A 303 17.73 -2.56 1.81
C GLU A 303 17.14 -3.96 1.85
N PHE A 304 16.66 -4.45 0.70
CA PHE A 304 16.12 -5.80 0.64
C PHE A 304 17.23 -6.83 0.86
N LEU A 305 16.98 -7.79 1.74
CA LEU A 305 17.97 -8.82 2.06
C LEU A 305 18.44 -9.57 0.81
N GLY A 306 19.76 -9.54 0.56
CA GLY A 306 20.39 -10.18 -0.60
C GLY A 306 20.55 -9.30 -1.84
N ALA A 307 20.00 -8.08 -1.83
CA ALA A 307 20.34 -7.08 -2.82
C ALA A 307 21.68 -6.39 -2.47
N PRO A 308 22.51 -6.01 -3.46
CA PRO A 308 23.67 -5.18 -3.23
C PRO A 308 23.25 -3.81 -2.67
N VAL A 309 24.03 -3.30 -1.71
CA VAL A 309 23.88 -1.95 -1.16
C VAL A 309 24.12 -0.94 -2.26
N VAL A 310 23.20 0.02 -2.40
CA VAL A 310 23.41 1.20 -3.25
C VAL A 310 24.01 2.28 -2.36
N GLU A 311 25.31 2.54 -2.54
CA GLU A 311 26.05 3.60 -1.83
C GLU A 311 25.63 5.02 -2.26
#